data_AF-A0A382JES1-F1
#
_entry.id   AF-A0A382JES1-F1
#
_cell.length_a   1.000
_cell.length_b   1.000
_cell.length_c   1.000
_cell.angle_alpha   90.00
_cell.angle_beta   90.00
_cell.angle_gamma   90.00
#
_symmetry.space_group_name_H-M   'P 1'
#
loop_
_entity.id
_entity.type
_entity.pdbx_description
1 polymer ?
#
loop_
_entity_poly.entity_id
_entity_poly.type
_entity_poly.pdbx_seq_one_letter_code
_entity_poly.pdbx_strand_id
1 'polypeptide(L)'
;MVVSLQPDAVEAGANVLRAGGNAVDAALALAFVQTVVDPMMCGIAGFGSMHLFLPRKGVHEIIDFHGRVPAAATPEMWQDRILGETEDGFGFILEDAVNDIGYQSITTPGTLKAFWQAHQRFGSR
;
A
#
# COMPACT_ATOMS: atom_id res chain seq x y z
N MET A 1 8.94 -19.22 -1.14
CA MET A 1 8.23 -19.14 0.14
C MET A 1 7.28 -17.95 0.07
N VAL A 2 6.08 -18.08 0.62
CA VAL A 2 5.05 -17.02 0.63
C VAL A 2 4.59 -16.87 2.07
N VAL A 3 4.48 -15.63 2.56
CA VAL A 3 4.09 -15.30 3.94
C VAL A 3 3.23 -14.05 3.92
N SER A 4 2.12 -14.06 4.65
CA SER A 4 1.25 -12.89 4.89
C SER A 4 0.36 -13.12 6.12
N LEU A 5 -0.41 -12.09 6.51
CA LEU A 5 -1.29 -12.13 7.68
C LEU A 5 -2.44 -13.13 7.53
N GLN A 6 -3.06 -13.16 6.35
CA GLN A 6 -4.19 -14.06 6.08
C GLN A 6 -3.78 -15.31 5.30
N PRO A 7 -4.30 -16.50 5.65
CA PRO A 7 -3.97 -17.76 4.99
C PRO A 7 -4.41 -17.78 3.52
N ASP A 8 -5.60 -17.25 3.19
CA ASP A 8 -6.11 -17.22 1.82
C ASP A 8 -5.20 -16.43 0.86
N ALA A 9 -4.60 -15.35 1.36
CA ALA A 9 -3.63 -14.55 0.62
C ALA A 9 -2.32 -15.32 0.39
N VAL A 10 -1.85 -16.08 1.40
CA VAL A 10 -0.70 -16.99 1.26
C VAL A 10 -0.98 -18.05 0.20
N GLU A 11 -2.17 -18.66 0.24
CA GLU A 11 -2.57 -19.68 -0.73
C GLU A 11 -2.62 -19.12 -2.15
N ALA A 12 -3.17 -17.93 -2.35
CA ALA A 12 -3.22 -17.26 -3.65
C ALA A 12 -1.81 -17.05 -4.23
N GLY A 13 -0.89 -16.49 -3.44
CA GLY A 13 0.51 -16.32 -3.88
C GLY A 13 1.20 -17.66 -4.14
N ALA A 14 0.97 -18.66 -3.29
CA ALA A 14 1.54 -19.99 -3.47
C ALA A 14 1.03 -20.68 -4.74
N ASN A 15 -0.25 -20.52 -5.07
CA ASN A 15 -0.87 -21.06 -6.29
C ASN A 15 -0.25 -20.45 -7.54
N VAL A 16 0.03 -19.14 -7.55
CA VAL A 16 0.72 -18.49 -8.67
C VAL A 16 2.14 -19.02 -8.85
N LEU A 17 2.89 -19.22 -7.75
CA LEU A 17 4.23 -19.84 -7.83
C LEU A 17 4.15 -21.29 -8.36
N ARG A 18 3.18 -22.09 -7.89
CA ARG A 18 2.97 -23.47 -8.39
C ARG A 18 2.60 -23.50 -9.86
N ALA A 19 1.84 -22.51 -10.33
CA ALA A 19 1.50 -22.34 -11.73
C ALA A 19 2.69 -21.87 -12.60
N GLY A 20 3.85 -21.57 -12.00
CA GLY A 20 5.06 -21.14 -12.69
C GLY A 20 5.19 -19.62 -12.87
N GLY A 21 4.40 -18.83 -12.14
CA GLY A 21 4.62 -17.39 -12.02
C GLY A 21 5.85 -17.08 -11.16
N ASN A 22 6.35 -15.85 -11.25
CA ASN A 22 7.49 -15.40 -10.49
C ASN A 22 7.08 -14.75 -9.15
N ALA A 23 8.08 -14.29 -8.36
CA ALA A 23 7.83 -13.69 -7.05
C ALA A 23 6.96 -12.42 -7.10
N VAL A 24 7.06 -11.63 -8.18
CA VAL A 24 6.23 -10.43 -8.39
C VAL A 24 4.79 -10.84 -8.70
N ASP A 25 4.57 -11.78 -9.62
CA ASP A 25 3.23 -12.28 -9.94
C ASP A 25 2.52 -12.82 -8.67
N ALA A 26 3.25 -13.60 -7.87
CA ALA A 26 2.75 -14.16 -6.63
C ALA A 26 2.44 -13.09 -5.57
N ALA A 27 3.30 -12.08 -5.43
CA ALA A 27 3.07 -10.98 -4.50
C ALA A 27 1.84 -10.15 -4.88
N LEU A 28 1.61 -9.91 -6.18
CA LEU A 28 0.44 -9.16 -6.65
C LEU A 28 -0.86 -9.94 -6.42
N ALA A 29 -0.90 -11.23 -6.75
CA ALA A 29 -2.07 -12.07 -6.48
C ALA A 29 -2.40 -12.15 -4.98
N LEU A 30 -1.36 -12.33 -4.14
CA LEU A 30 -1.48 -12.27 -2.69
C LEU A 30 -2.06 -10.93 -2.24
N ALA A 31 -1.53 -9.80 -2.73
CA ALA A 31 -1.98 -8.48 -2.30
C ALA A 31 -3.42 -8.15 -2.71
N PHE A 32 -3.86 -8.61 -3.88
CA PHE A 32 -5.26 -8.50 -4.29
C PHE A 32 -6.19 -9.32 -3.40
N VAL A 33 -5.81 -10.55 -3.04
CA VAL A 33 -6.61 -11.34 -2.10
C VAL A 33 -6.59 -10.70 -0.71
N GLN A 34 -5.43 -10.23 -0.24
CA GLN A 34 -5.29 -9.53 1.03
C GLN A 34 -6.21 -8.31 1.14
N THR A 35 -6.39 -7.56 0.05
CA THR A 35 -7.35 -6.43 0.00
C THR A 35 -8.77 -6.87 0.38
N VAL A 36 -9.15 -8.11 0.08
CA VAL A 36 -10.49 -8.65 0.36
C VAL A 36 -10.58 -9.21 1.77
N VAL A 37 -9.56 -9.98 2.19
CA VAL A 37 -9.59 -10.73 3.46
C VAL A 37 -9.05 -9.95 4.66
N ASP A 38 -8.32 -8.87 4.45
CA ASP A 38 -7.83 -7.94 5.49
C ASP A 38 -7.97 -6.46 5.05
N PRO A 39 -9.21 -5.99 4.83
CA PRO A 39 -9.48 -4.69 4.21
C PRO A 39 -9.15 -3.49 5.12
N MET A 40 -9.00 -3.70 6.43
CA MET A 40 -8.69 -2.61 7.37
C MET A 40 -7.19 -2.27 7.38
N MET A 41 -6.33 -3.21 6.95
CA MET A 41 -4.87 -3.04 7.02
C MET A 41 -4.26 -2.64 5.67
N CYS A 42 -4.82 -3.09 4.56
CA CYS A 42 -4.27 -2.81 3.24
C CYS A 42 -5.35 -2.80 2.14
N GLY A 43 -5.01 -2.23 0.98
CA GLY A 43 -5.90 -2.32 -0.17
C GLY A 43 -5.45 -1.55 -1.40
N ILE A 44 -6.23 -1.73 -2.47
CA ILE A 44 -6.04 -1.08 -3.77
C ILE A 44 -6.13 0.47 -3.70
N ALA A 45 -6.84 1.00 -2.71
CA ALA A 45 -7.00 2.42 -2.46
C ALA A 45 -6.02 2.97 -1.40
N GLY A 46 -5.00 2.18 -1.02
CA GLY A 46 -4.00 2.57 -0.04
C GLY A 46 -2.70 3.10 -0.65
N PHE A 47 -1.64 2.94 0.13
CA PHE A 47 -0.29 3.35 -0.17
C PHE A 47 0.73 2.38 0.45
N GLY A 48 2.03 2.54 0.14
CA GLY A 48 3.09 1.72 0.74
C GLY A 48 4.38 1.70 -0.07
N SER A 49 5.19 0.66 0.15
CA SER A 49 6.42 0.40 -0.60
C SER A 49 6.53 -1.07 -1.00
N MET A 50 7.11 -1.33 -2.16
CA MET A 50 7.41 -2.69 -2.65
C MET A 50 8.91 -2.82 -2.87
N HIS A 51 9.54 -3.67 -2.07
CA HIS A 51 10.97 -3.96 -2.16
C HIS A 51 11.20 -5.15 -3.08
N LEU A 52 12.03 -4.96 -4.10
CA LEU A 52 12.26 -5.92 -5.16
C LEU A 52 13.72 -6.32 -5.20
N PHE A 53 13.97 -7.62 -5.10
CA PHE A 53 15.28 -8.20 -5.33
C PHE A 53 15.16 -9.37 -6.32
N LEU A 54 15.60 -9.14 -7.56
CA LEU A 54 15.58 -10.13 -8.64
C LEU A 54 17.01 -10.29 -9.19
N PRO A 55 17.87 -11.10 -8.56
CA PRO A 55 19.30 -11.15 -8.85
C PRO A 55 19.60 -11.60 -10.28
N ARG A 56 18.80 -12.52 -10.84
CA ARG A 56 18.95 -12.96 -12.24
C ARG A 56 18.70 -11.85 -13.27
N LYS A 57 17.96 -10.80 -12.88
CA LYS A 57 17.70 -9.61 -13.69
C LYS A 57 18.56 -8.41 -13.27
N GLY A 58 19.45 -8.56 -12.28
CA GLY A 58 20.24 -7.46 -11.72
C GLY A 58 19.41 -6.39 -11.02
N VAL A 59 18.20 -6.72 -10.54
CA VAL A 59 17.27 -5.75 -9.94
C VAL A 59 17.41 -5.77 -8.42
N HIS A 60 17.64 -4.59 -7.84
CA HIS A 60 17.50 -4.31 -6.42
C HIS A 60 16.96 -2.90 -6.28
N GLU A 61 15.65 -2.76 -6.12
CA GLU A 61 14.97 -1.46 -6.12
C GLU A 61 13.74 -1.45 -5.20
N ILE A 62 13.23 -0.25 -4.97
CA ILE A 62 11.99 -0.02 -4.23
C ILE A 62 11.03 0.74 -5.14
N ILE A 63 9.82 0.23 -5.29
CA ILE A 63 8.71 1.01 -5.83
C ILE A 63 8.02 1.67 -4.63
N ASP A 64 8.23 2.97 -4.49
CA ASP A 64 7.56 3.80 -3.49
C ASP A 64 6.23 4.32 -4.04
N PHE A 65 5.16 4.06 -3.31
CA PHE A 65 3.81 4.49 -3.62
C PHE A 65 3.09 5.01 -2.37
N HIS A 66 3.81 5.73 -1.51
CA HIS A 66 3.21 6.51 -0.43
C HIS A 66 2.19 7.53 -0.97
N GLY A 67 1.15 7.77 -0.17
CA GLY A 67 0.05 8.64 -0.53
C GLY A 67 0.53 10.05 -0.82
N ARG A 68 0.05 10.64 -1.91
CA ARG A 68 0.35 12.04 -2.24
C ARG A 68 -0.73 12.96 -1.72
N VAL A 69 -0.30 14.02 -1.04
CA VAL A 69 -1.18 15.10 -0.59
C VAL A 69 -1.86 15.75 -1.82
N PRO A 70 -3.18 16.00 -1.79
CA PRO A 70 -3.89 16.67 -2.88
C PRO A 70 -3.32 18.07 -3.18
N ALA A 71 -3.37 18.49 -4.44
CA ALA A 71 -2.84 19.80 -4.87
C ALA A 71 -3.53 21.02 -4.22
N ALA A 72 -4.73 20.83 -3.66
CA ALA A 72 -5.48 21.87 -2.97
C ALA A 72 -5.09 22.03 -1.48
N ALA A 73 -4.28 21.13 -0.93
CA ALA A 73 -3.81 21.24 0.45
C ALA A 73 -2.86 22.43 0.59
N THR A 74 -2.96 23.16 1.71
CA THR A 74 -2.05 24.24 2.08
C THR A 74 -1.37 23.91 3.40
N PRO A 75 -0.15 24.42 3.66
CA PRO A 75 0.54 24.18 4.94
C PRO A 75 -0.28 24.62 6.16
N GLU A 76 -1.15 25.62 5.99
CA GLU A 76 -1.94 26.21 7.08
C GLU A 76 -3.32 25.56 7.29
N MET A 77 -3.73 24.59 6.45
CA MET A 77 -5.13 24.14 6.36
C MET A 77 -5.76 23.62 7.67
N TRP A 78 -4.94 23.19 8.62
CA TRP A 78 -5.37 22.62 9.91
C TRP A 78 -4.75 23.30 11.14
N GLN A 79 -3.96 24.37 10.96
CA GLN A 79 -3.20 24.97 12.06
C GLN A 79 -4.09 25.45 13.22
N ASP A 80 -5.26 26.02 12.90
CA ASP A 80 -6.20 26.55 13.90
C ASP A 80 -7.13 25.48 14.49
N ARG A 81 -6.93 24.21 14.15
CA ARG A 81 -7.82 23.09 14.54
C ARG A 81 -7.18 22.07 15.47
N ILE A 82 -5.93 22.27 15.86
CA ILE A 82 -5.18 21.32 16.69
C ILE A 82 -5.71 21.36 18.14
N LEU A 83 -6.15 20.21 18.64
CA LEU A 83 -6.55 20.02 20.05
C LEU A 83 -5.42 19.45 20.89
N GLY A 84 -4.51 18.69 20.28
CA GLY A 84 -3.36 18.09 20.94
C GLY A 84 -2.63 17.10 20.02
N GLU A 85 -1.61 16.45 20.56
CA GLU A 85 -0.90 15.34 19.91
C GLU A 85 -1.55 14.00 20.28
N THR A 86 -1.42 13.00 19.41
CA THR A 86 -1.82 11.62 19.73
C THR A 86 -0.87 11.03 20.77
N GLU A 87 -1.35 10.10 21.61
CA GLU A 87 -0.52 9.49 22.67
C GLU A 87 0.70 8.73 22.14
N ASP A 88 0.62 8.23 20.91
CA ASP A 88 1.71 7.53 20.24
C ASP A 88 2.76 8.47 19.61
N GLY A 89 2.51 9.79 19.60
CA GLY A 89 3.39 10.81 19.05
C GLY A 89 3.51 10.82 17.53
N PHE A 90 2.66 10.08 16.81
CA PHE A 90 2.71 10.00 15.35
C PHE A 90 1.74 10.95 14.63
N GLY A 91 0.91 11.71 15.35
CA GLY A 91 -0.07 12.62 14.74
C GLY A 91 -0.66 13.66 15.67
N PHE A 92 -1.67 14.36 15.15
CA PHE A 92 -2.43 15.39 15.87
C PHE A 92 -3.90 14.99 15.96
N ILE A 93 -4.52 15.32 17.09
CA ILE A 93 -5.98 15.27 17.25
C ILE A 93 -6.51 16.63 16.79
N LEU A 94 -7.34 16.66 15.76
CA LEU A 94 -7.97 17.88 15.26
C LEU A 94 -9.45 17.97 15.65
N GLU A 95 -9.98 19.20 15.66
CA GLU A 95 -11.42 19.47 15.71
C GLU A 95 -12.15 18.65 14.63
N ASP A 96 -13.28 18.04 15.01
CA ASP A 96 -14.10 17.13 14.18
C ASP A 96 -13.36 15.92 13.60
N ALA A 97 -12.13 15.64 14.04
CA ALA A 97 -11.27 14.56 13.53
C ALA A 97 -11.10 14.61 12.00
N VAL A 98 -11.03 15.81 11.40
CA VAL A 98 -11.00 15.98 9.93
C VAL A 98 -9.78 15.34 9.25
N ASN A 99 -8.69 15.11 9.98
CA ASN A 99 -7.50 14.40 9.52
C ASN A 99 -7.62 12.87 9.56
N ASP A 100 -8.64 12.33 10.24
CA ASP A 100 -8.84 10.89 10.40
C ASP A 100 -10.14 10.42 9.73
N ILE A 101 -11.22 11.20 9.86
CA ILE A 101 -12.56 10.86 9.40
C ILE A 101 -13.00 11.82 8.29
N GLY A 102 -13.34 11.26 7.13
CA GLY A 102 -13.90 11.98 6.00
C GLY A 102 -12.92 12.19 4.85
N TYR A 103 -13.34 12.92 3.82
CA TYR A 103 -12.56 13.03 2.57
C TYR A 103 -11.23 13.78 2.73
N GLN A 104 -11.08 14.60 3.77
CA GLN A 104 -9.87 15.37 4.03
C GLN A 104 -8.72 14.51 4.59
N SER A 105 -9.01 13.33 5.14
CA SER A 105 -8.00 12.38 5.61
C SER A 105 -7.40 11.52 4.49
N ILE A 106 -7.92 11.65 3.26
CA ILE A 106 -7.56 10.77 2.14
C ILE A 106 -6.45 11.41 1.29
N THR A 107 -5.32 10.73 1.21
CA THR A 107 -4.28 11.02 0.21
C THR A 107 -4.61 10.36 -1.13
N THR A 108 -3.97 10.79 -2.21
CA THR A 108 -4.14 10.15 -3.53
C THR A 108 -3.62 8.71 -3.49
N PRO A 109 -4.46 7.67 -3.73
CA PRO A 109 -4.05 6.28 -3.65
C PRO A 109 -2.95 5.90 -4.65
N GLY A 110 -1.98 5.09 -4.20
CA GLY A 110 -0.80 4.69 -4.97
C GLY A 110 -0.76 3.20 -5.35
N THR A 111 -1.44 2.33 -4.61
CA THR A 111 -1.28 0.87 -4.69
C THR A 111 -1.48 0.30 -6.10
N LEU A 112 -2.61 0.58 -6.76
CA LEU A 112 -2.88 0.02 -8.09
C LEU A 112 -1.85 0.45 -9.14
N LYS A 113 -1.38 1.70 -9.07
CA LYS A 113 -0.35 2.21 -9.97
C LYS A 113 0.96 1.44 -9.76
N ALA A 114 1.35 1.22 -8.51
CA ALA A 114 2.55 0.45 -8.19
C ALA A 114 2.43 -1.00 -8.66
N PHE A 115 1.27 -1.64 -8.47
CA PHE A 115 1.04 -3.01 -8.90
C PHE A 115 1.13 -3.15 -10.41
N TRP A 116 0.51 -2.22 -11.15
CA TRP A 116 0.62 -2.16 -12.61
C TRP A 116 2.08 -1.95 -13.07
N GLN A 117 2.83 -1.03 -12.43
CA GLN A 117 4.24 -0.80 -12.75
C GLN A 117 5.11 -2.04 -12.48
N ALA A 118 4.90 -2.71 -11.35
CA ALA A 118 5.63 -3.93 -10.99
C ALA A 118 5.33 -5.07 -11.97
N HIS A 119 4.05 -5.27 -12.31
CA HIS A 119 3.62 -6.28 -13.28
C HIS A 119 4.21 -6.03 -14.67
N GLN A 120 4.10 -4.81 -15.18
CA GLN A 120 4.66 -4.45 -16.50
C GLN A 120 6.17 -4.66 -16.60
N ARG A 121 6.91 -4.33 -15.54
CA ARG A 121 8.38 -4.38 -15.56
C ARG A 121 8.94 -5.76 -15.23
N PHE A 122 8.28 -6.49 -14.33
CA PHE A 122 8.85 -7.67 -13.71
C PHE A 122 7.94 -8.90 -13.71
N GLY A 123 6.65 -8.74 -14.01
CA GLY A 123 5.72 -9.84 -14.14
C GLY A 123 6.12 -10.81 -15.26
N SER A 124 5.62 -12.03 -15.17
CA SER A 124 5.88 -13.06 -16.19
C SER A 124 4.62 -13.66 -16.82
N ARG A 125 3.44 -13.34 -16.28
CA ARG A 125 2.12 -13.71 -16.83
C ARG A 125 1.06 -12.69 -16.45
#